data_AF-A0A2V8MQZ1-F1
#
_entry.id   AF-A0A2V8MQZ1-F1
#
_cell.length_a   1.000
_cell.length_b   1.000
_cell.length_c   1.000
_cell.angle_alpha   90.00
_cell.angle_beta   90.00
_cell.angle_gamma   90.00
#
_symmetry.space_group_name_H-M   'P 1'
#
loop_
_entity.id
_entity.type
_entity.pdbx_description
1 polymer ?
#
loop_
_entity_poly.entity_id
_entity_poly.type
_entity_poly.pdbx_seq_one_letter_code
_entity_poly.pdbx_strand_id
1 'polypeptide(L)'
;MDVSHLIEQKLTDLGLDQRDLANAAEVTESYISQLLSRKKPPPAPERTDIYDKLGRVLKLPPGKLAGLADLQRKQELKKKIENPAVPLFKEVRQLLIKKCRRSKQRQLRAIFEKEPFGEMERLITQKLVDVVKAFVREELGRENWLRAVARESGRSYKQMRVAVLDFLDADVFNITPDNCVGFLDPMIVSWDIDLASFGLEIVLNRRIASANVKRFEFVEKQAASVKEEPGLRKFLNDRSLSGDVTREEVEFLRCLYFKNGRRPTALYYYRELQNFRDPLHFRK
;
A
#
# COMPACT_ATOMS: atom_id res chain seq x y z
N MET A 1 -10.65 18.35 -19.14
CA MET A 1 -9.98 17.32 -19.97
C MET A 1 -9.62 16.17 -19.05
N ASP A 2 -10.07 14.96 -19.36
CA ASP A 2 -9.80 13.74 -18.58
C ASP A 2 -8.80 12.83 -19.33
N VAL A 3 -8.39 11.73 -18.70
CA VAL A 3 -7.41 10.79 -19.28
C VAL A 3 -7.93 10.20 -20.59
N SER A 4 -9.17 9.73 -20.60
CA SER A 4 -9.80 9.08 -21.76
C SER A 4 -9.85 10.02 -22.98
N HIS A 5 -10.29 11.26 -22.79
CA HIS A 5 -10.33 12.27 -23.84
C HIS A 5 -8.94 12.57 -24.43
N LEU A 6 -7.90 12.68 -23.59
CA LEU A 6 -6.54 12.92 -24.10
C LEU A 6 -6.03 11.73 -24.94
N ILE A 7 -6.33 10.50 -24.52
CA ILE A 7 -5.95 9.30 -25.26
C ILE A 7 -6.71 9.25 -26.60
N GLU A 8 -8.02 9.47 -26.61
CA GLU A 8 -8.85 9.47 -27.84
C GLU A 8 -8.36 10.52 -28.85
N GLN A 9 -8.05 11.72 -28.38
CA GLN A 9 -7.49 12.78 -29.21
C GLN A 9 -6.16 12.34 -29.84
N LYS A 10 -5.26 11.74 -29.05
CA LYS A 10 -3.95 11.32 -29.55
C LYS A 10 -3.98 10.10 -30.47
N LEU A 11 -4.90 9.17 -30.25
CA LEU A 11 -5.17 8.09 -31.20
C LEU A 11 -5.57 8.65 -32.56
N THR A 12 -6.48 9.63 -32.56
CA THR A 12 -6.96 10.30 -33.78
C THR A 12 -5.83 11.06 -34.47
N ASP A 13 -5.07 11.88 -33.73
CA ASP A 13 -3.95 12.68 -34.25
C ASP A 13 -2.86 11.82 -34.91
N LEU A 14 -2.64 10.61 -34.38
CA LEU A 14 -1.54 9.72 -34.78
C LEU A 14 -1.98 8.59 -35.72
N GLY A 15 -3.29 8.46 -36.01
CA GLY A 15 -3.83 7.36 -36.80
C GLY A 15 -3.65 5.99 -36.16
N LEU A 16 -3.66 5.93 -34.82
CA LEU A 16 -3.50 4.71 -34.05
C LEU A 16 -4.86 4.18 -33.58
N ASP A 17 -4.94 2.87 -33.32
CA ASP A 17 -6.14 2.25 -32.77
C ASP A 17 -5.96 1.78 -31.31
N GLN A 18 -7.03 1.24 -30.72
CA GLN A 18 -7.00 0.71 -29.35
C GLN A 18 -6.10 -0.53 -29.21
N ARG A 19 -5.95 -1.30 -30.29
CA ARG A 19 -5.13 -2.52 -30.32
C ARG A 19 -3.65 -2.17 -30.24
N ASP A 20 -3.22 -1.08 -30.86
CA ASP A 20 -1.86 -0.54 -30.75
C ASP A 20 -1.51 -0.22 -29.30
N LEU A 21 -2.40 0.50 -28.60
CA LEU A 21 -2.20 0.80 -27.17
C LEU A 21 -2.23 -0.44 -26.29
N ALA A 22 -3.14 -1.37 -26.57
CA ALA A 22 -3.24 -2.61 -25.82
C ALA A 22 -1.97 -3.45 -25.95
N ASN A 23 -1.42 -3.54 -27.17
CA ASN A 23 -0.15 -4.21 -27.42
C ASN A 23 1.01 -3.53 -26.69
N ALA A 24 1.11 -2.21 -26.79
CA ALA A 24 2.19 -1.46 -26.16
C ALA A 24 2.17 -1.53 -24.62
N ALA A 25 0.99 -1.50 -24.01
CA ALA A 25 0.84 -1.64 -22.56
C ALA A 25 0.81 -3.10 -22.07
N GLU A 26 0.87 -4.08 -23.00
CA GLU A 26 0.74 -5.51 -22.75
C GLU A 26 -0.58 -5.90 -22.06
N VAL A 27 -1.65 -5.16 -22.32
CA VAL A 27 -2.99 -5.39 -21.79
C VAL A 27 -3.92 -5.92 -22.87
N THR A 28 -5.13 -6.31 -22.48
CA THR A 28 -6.18 -6.69 -23.44
C THR A 28 -6.77 -5.44 -24.11
N GLU A 29 -7.26 -5.57 -25.34
CA GLU A 29 -7.95 -4.47 -26.03
C GLU A 29 -9.20 -4.00 -25.26
N SER A 30 -9.91 -4.95 -24.64
CA SER A 30 -11.04 -4.67 -23.76
C SER A 30 -10.66 -3.77 -22.58
N TYR A 31 -9.46 -3.90 -22.01
CA TYR A 31 -8.98 -3.02 -20.94
C TYR A 31 -8.88 -1.57 -21.42
N ILE A 32 -8.32 -1.34 -22.61
CA ILE A 32 -8.22 0.00 -23.22
C ILE A 32 -9.63 0.53 -23.52
N SER A 33 -10.50 -0.28 -24.10
CA SER A 33 -11.89 0.09 -24.37
C SER A 33 -12.66 0.50 -23.11
N GLN A 34 -12.47 -0.22 -21.99
CA GLN A 34 -13.10 0.10 -20.71
C GLN A 34 -12.55 1.41 -20.10
N LEU A 35 -11.26 1.68 -20.28
CA LEU A 35 -10.64 2.95 -19.87
C LEU A 35 -11.18 4.13 -20.70
N LEU A 36 -11.29 3.98 -22.02
CA LEU A 36 -11.81 5.02 -22.90
C LEU A 36 -13.30 5.30 -22.68
N SER A 37 -14.09 4.24 -22.50
CA SER A 37 -15.53 4.34 -22.21
C SER A 37 -15.86 4.78 -20.79
N ARG A 38 -14.87 5.09 -19.94
CA ARG A 38 -15.03 5.51 -18.53
C ARG A 38 -15.79 4.49 -17.67
N LYS A 39 -15.96 3.25 -18.15
CA LYS A 39 -16.46 2.13 -17.34
C LYS A 39 -15.51 1.78 -16.21
N LYS A 40 -14.24 2.16 -16.37
CA LYS A 40 -13.18 1.93 -15.41
C LYS A 40 -12.45 3.23 -15.08
N PRO A 41 -12.11 3.46 -13.80
CA PRO A 41 -11.28 4.61 -13.45
C PRO A 41 -9.89 4.49 -14.09
N PRO A 42 -9.19 5.61 -14.31
CA PRO A 42 -7.81 5.55 -14.75
C PRO A 42 -6.96 4.78 -13.73
N PRO A 43 -5.85 4.13 -14.17
CA PRO A 43 -4.89 3.50 -13.27
C PRO A 43 -4.38 4.44 -12.17
N ALA A 44 -3.79 3.88 -11.11
CA ALA A 44 -3.21 4.73 -10.07
C ALA A 44 -2.06 5.59 -10.63
N PRO A 45 -1.89 6.85 -10.20
CA PRO A 45 -0.93 7.78 -10.82
C PRO A 45 0.52 7.29 -10.79
N GLU A 46 0.88 6.51 -9.77
CA GLU A 46 2.20 5.90 -9.60
C GLU A 46 2.50 4.76 -10.58
N ARG A 47 1.53 4.37 -11.44
CA ARG A 47 1.64 3.27 -12.40
C ARG A 47 2.46 3.64 -13.64
N THR A 48 3.75 3.86 -13.43
CA THR A 48 4.74 4.10 -14.50
C THR A 48 4.77 2.96 -15.52
N ASP A 49 4.56 1.72 -15.08
CA ASP A 49 4.52 0.52 -15.93
C ASP A 49 3.43 0.56 -17.03
N ILE A 50 2.38 1.37 -16.85
CA ILE A 50 1.34 1.63 -17.85
C ILE A 50 1.54 3.00 -18.50
N TYR A 51 1.63 4.07 -17.67
CA TYR A 51 1.63 5.43 -18.20
C TYR A 51 2.86 5.75 -19.05
N ASP A 52 4.02 5.17 -18.75
CA ASP A 52 5.22 5.38 -19.58
C ASP A 52 5.13 4.59 -20.89
N LYS A 53 4.46 3.43 -20.90
CA LYS A 53 4.23 2.66 -22.14
C LYS A 53 3.22 3.40 -23.04
N LEU A 54 2.09 3.83 -22.49
CA LEU A 54 1.07 4.59 -23.24
C LEU A 54 1.60 5.95 -23.69
N GLY A 55 2.29 6.68 -22.81
CA GLY A 55 2.84 8.01 -23.12
C GLY A 55 3.84 7.98 -24.27
N ARG A 56 4.68 6.94 -24.34
CA ARG A 56 5.63 6.75 -25.46
C ARG A 56 4.93 6.56 -26.80
N VAL A 57 3.91 5.71 -26.86
CA VAL A 57 3.13 5.48 -28.10
C VAL A 57 2.37 6.74 -28.53
N LEU A 58 1.79 7.44 -27.57
CA LEU A 58 0.99 8.65 -27.81
C LEU A 58 1.85 9.91 -27.98
N LYS A 59 3.19 9.79 -27.96
CA LYS A 59 4.15 10.91 -28.04
C LYS A 59 3.85 12.03 -27.04
N LEU A 60 3.50 11.65 -25.81
CA LEU A 60 3.20 12.58 -24.71
C LEU A 60 4.43 12.79 -23.83
N PRO A 61 4.57 13.98 -23.20
CA PRO A 61 5.59 14.20 -22.19
C PRO A 61 5.47 13.21 -21.02
N PRO A 62 6.58 12.74 -20.43
CA PRO A 62 6.56 11.89 -19.26
C PRO A 62 5.70 12.49 -18.14
N GLY A 63 4.92 11.63 -17.46
CA GLY A 63 4.06 12.05 -16.34
C GLY A 63 2.78 12.80 -16.73
N LYS A 64 2.56 13.16 -18.01
CA LYS A 64 1.35 13.90 -18.42
C LYS A 64 0.06 13.13 -18.14
N LEU A 65 0.02 11.84 -18.49
CA LEU A 65 -1.13 10.97 -18.22
C LEU A 65 -1.31 10.70 -16.72
N ALA A 66 -0.21 10.43 -16.01
CA ALA A 66 -0.22 10.20 -14.57
C ALA A 66 -0.77 11.41 -13.80
N GLY A 67 -0.37 12.63 -14.16
CA GLY A 67 -0.86 13.86 -13.54
C GLY A 67 -2.36 14.08 -13.76
N LEU A 68 -2.88 13.79 -14.96
CA LEU A 68 -4.33 13.85 -15.22
C LEU A 68 -5.09 12.79 -14.42
N ALA A 69 -4.55 11.58 -14.33
CA ALA A 69 -5.14 10.50 -13.55
C ALA A 69 -5.22 10.84 -12.05
N ASP A 70 -4.18 11.48 -11.50
CA ASP A 70 -4.15 11.93 -10.10
C ASP A 70 -5.28 12.93 -9.80
N LEU A 71 -5.42 13.94 -10.66
CA LEU A 71 -6.49 14.93 -10.54
C LEU A 71 -7.87 14.27 -10.61
N GLN A 72 -8.08 13.36 -11.58
CA GLN A 72 -9.35 12.68 -11.76
C GLN A 72 -9.69 11.77 -10.56
N ARG A 73 -8.73 10.96 -10.10
CA ARG A 73 -8.92 10.06 -8.94
C ARG A 73 -9.19 10.83 -7.66
N LYS A 74 -8.50 11.95 -7.42
CA LYS A 74 -8.78 12.81 -6.25
C LYS A 74 -10.19 13.39 -6.29
N GLN A 75 -10.67 13.81 -7.46
CA GLN A 75 -12.04 14.29 -7.63
C GLN A 75 -13.07 13.17 -7.40
N GLU A 76 -12.83 11.96 -7.94
CA GLU A 76 -13.70 10.80 -7.73
C GLU A 76 -13.73 10.38 -6.26
N LEU A 77 -12.58 10.36 -5.58
CA LEU A 77 -12.48 10.03 -4.16
C LEU A 77 -13.25 11.05 -3.31
N LYS A 78 -13.11 12.35 -3.59
CA LYS A 78 -13.88 13.39 -2.90
C LYS A 78 -15.38 13.14 -3.04
N LYS A 79 -15.86 12.84 -4.25
CA LYS A 79 -17.27 12.49 -4.49
C LYS A 79 -17.70 11.23 -3.72
N LYS A 80 -16.85 10.20 -3.64
CA LYS A 80 -17.15 8.96 -2.89
C LYS A 80 -17.26 9.19 -1.39
N ILE A 81 -16.49 10.12 -0.83
CA ILE A 81 -16.52 10.47 0.60
C ILE A 81 -17.77 11.30 0.93
N GLU A 82 -18.17 12.21 0.03
CA GLU A 82 -19.34 13.07 0.22
C GLU A 82 -20.68 12.31 0.09
N ASN A 83 -20.69 11.16 -0.59
CA ASN A 83 -21.88 10.32 -0.76
C ASN A 83 -21.93 9.18 0.27
N PRO A 84 -23.13 8.74 0.72
CA PRO A 84 -23.24 7.57 1.58
C PRO A 84 -22.65 6.35 0.89
N ALA A 85 -21.67 5.73 1.54
CA ALA A 85 -20.88 4.67 0.96
C ALA A 85 -21.73 3.40 0.77
N VAL A 86 -21.77 2.88 -0.46
CA VAL A 86 -22.51 1.64 -0.78
C VAL A 86 -21.88 0.47 -0.03
N PRO A 87 -22.68 -0.44 0.57
CA PRO A 87 -22.15 -1.62 1.22
C PRO A 87 -21.26 -2.46 0.30
N LEU A 88 -20.25 -3.14 0.87
CA LEU A 88 -19.47 -4.13 0.12
C LEU A 88 -20.38 -5.19 -0.49
N PHE A 89 -19.95 -5.76 -1.62
CA PHE A 89 -20.55 -6.95 -2.19
C PHE A 89 -20.68 -8.05 -1.12
N LYS A 90 -21.83 -8.74 -1.12
CA LYS A 90 -22.14 -9.76 -0.11
C LYS A 90 -21.09 -10.86 -0.10
N GLU A 91 -20.59 -11.25 -1.26
CA GLU A 91 -19.57 -12.27 -1.48
C GLU A 91 -18.23 -11.84 -0.88
N VAL A 92 -17.87 -10.56 -1.04
CA VAL A 92 -16.66 -9.98 -0.45
C VAL A 92 -16.76 -10.04 1.07
N ARG A 93 -17.86 -9.52 1.65
CA ARG A 93 -18.09 -9.57 3.10
C ARG A 93 -18.04 -11.01 3.64
N GLN A 94 -18.69 -11.94 2.96
CA GLN A 94 -18.69 -13.35 3.35
C GLN A 94 -17.28 -13.95 3.35
N LEU A 95 -16.47 -13.64 2.34
CA LEU A 95 -15.07 -14.09 2.28
C LEU A 95 -14.25 -13.50 3.43
N LEU A 96 -14.36 -12.18 3.67
CA LEU A 96 -13.63 -11.51 4.74
C LEU A 96 -13.95 -12.16 6.10
N ILE A 97 -15.23 -12.40 6.40
CA ILE A 97 -15.65 -13.04 7.64
C ILE A 97 -15.21 -14.50 7.69
N LYS A 98 -15.29 -15.25 6.58
CA LYS A 98 -14.83 -16.65 6.50
C LYS A 98 -13.35 -16.79 6.87
N LYS A 99 -12.53 -15.82 6.47
CA LYS A 99 -11.09 -15.76 6.79
C LYS A 99 -10.79 -15.26 8.21
N CYS A 100 -11.75 -14.66 8.90
CA CYS A 100 -11.57 -14.28 10.29
C CYS A 100 -11.50 -15.50 11.22
N ARG A 101 -10.75 -15.42 12.33
CA ARG A 101 -10.74 -16.46 13.37
C ARG A 101 -12.16 -16.80 13.83
N ARG A 102 -12.46 -18.10 13.89
CA ARG A 102 -13.82 -18.64 14.15
C ARG A 102 -14.50 -18.06 15.40
N SER A 103 -13.73 -17.83 16.47
CA SER A 103 -14.25 -17.29 17.73
C SER A 103 -14.84 -15.88 17.59
N LYS A 104 -14.35 -15.06 16.65
CA LYS A 104 -14.80 -13.66 16.46
C LYS A 104 -15.78 -13.48 15.30
N GLN A 105 -15.98 -14.50 14.46
CA GLN A 105 -16.85 -14.41 13.28
C GLN A 105 -18.29 -13.97 13.60
N ARG A 106 -18.89 -14.50 14.68
CA ARG A 106 -20.27 -14.15 15.07
C ARG A 106 -20.39 -12.68 15.48
N GLN A 107 -19.44 -12.21 16.29
CA GLN A 107 -19.41 -10.83 16.76
C GLN A 107 -19.20 -9.85 15.60
N LEU A 108 -18.26 -10.15 14.69
CA LEU A 108 -18.00 -9.30 13.53
C LEU A 108 -19.17 -9.29 12.53
N ARG A 109 -19.87 -10.42 12.33
CA ARG A 109 -21.11 -10.44 11.54
C ARG A 109 -22.14 -9.46 12.09
N ALA A 110 -22.40 -9.52 13.40
CA ALA A 110 -23.35 -8.63 14.04
C ALA A 110 -22.95 -7.15 13.90
N ILE A 111 -21.65 -6.83 14.00
CA ILE A 111 -21.14 -5.46 13.79
C ILE A 111 -21.40 -5.02 12.34
N PHE A 112 -21.05 -5.84 11.35
CA PHE A 112 -21.21 -5.49 9.93
C PHE A 112 -22.68 -5.44 9.48
N GLU A 113 -23.56 -6.22 10.11
CA GLU A 113 -25.01 -6.17 9.86
C GLU A 113 -25.65 -4.91 10.47
N LYS A 114 -25.17 -4.48 11.65
CA LYS A 114 -25.65 -3.27 12.33
C LYS A 114 -25.21 -2.01 11.60
N GLU A 115 -23.98 -1.98 11.11
CA GLU A 115 -23.41 -0.86 10.37
C GLU A 115 -22.75 -1.35 9.08
N PRO A 116 -23.55 -1.61 8.03
CA PRO A 116 -23.02 -2.06 6.75
C PRO A 116 -22.02 -1.06 6.19
N PHE A 117 -20.81 -1.54 5.92
CA PHE A 117 -19.70 -0.73 5.43
C PHE A 117 -19.33 0.46 6.32
N GLY A 118 -19.52 0.27 7.63
CA GLY A 118 -19.01 1.14 8.69
C GLY A 118 -17.49 1.15 8.77
N GLU A 119 -16.97 1.95 9.71
CA GLU A 119 -15.53 2.20 9.84
C GLU A 119 -14.70 0.94 10.05
N MET A 120 -15.22 -0.02 10.84
CA MET A 120 -14.52 -1.27 11.12
C MET A 120 -14.43 -2.16 9.88
N GLU A 121 -15.53 -2.30 9.12
CA GLU A 121 -15.53 -3.08 7.86
C GLU A 121 -14.58 -2.44 6.84
N ARG A 122 -14.57 -1.10 6.74
CA ARG A 122 -13.64 -0.36 5.87
C ARG A 122 -12.19 -0.55 6.27
N LEU A 123 -11.85 -0.37 7.55
CA LEU A 123 -10.49 -0.52 8.06
C LEU A 123 -9.93 -1.91 7.79
N ILE A 124 -10.69 -2.95 8.15
CA ILE A 124 -10.27 -4.34 7.97
C ILE A 124 -10.07 -4.65 6.49
N THR A 125 -11.05 -4.29 5.65
CA THR A 125 -10.97 -4.50 4.20
C THR A 125 -9.75 -3.80 3.61
N GLN A 126 -9.54 -2.54 3.97
CA GLN A 126 -8.41 -1.76 3.48
C GLN A 126 -7.07 -2.37 3.90
N LYS A 127 -6.90 -2.76 5.18
CA LYS A 127 -5.65 -3.37 5.65
C LYS A 127 -5.36 -4.71 4.97
N LEU A 128 -6.37 -5.56 4.78
CA LEU A 128 -6.21 -6.83 4.08
C LEU A 128 -5.81 -6.60 2.62
N VAL A 129 -6.48 -5.69 1.91
CA VAL A 129 -6.14 -5.32 0.53
C VAL A 129 -4.72 -4.73 0.46
N ASP A 130 -4.35 -3.82 1.35
CA ASP A 130 -3.02 -3.19 1.35
C ASP A 130 -1.89 -4.19 1.57
N VAL A 131 -2.06 -5.15 2.47
CA VAL A 131 -1.07 -6.22 2.70
C VAL A 131 -0.88 -7.07 1.45
N VAL A 132 -1.99 -7.46 0.80
CA VAL A 132 -1.93 -8.26 -0.44
C VAL A 132 -1.33 -7.44 -1.57
N LYS A 133 -1.68 -6.16 -1.71
CA LYS A 133 -1.10 -5.26 -2.72
C LYS A 133 0.40 -5.07 -2.54
N ALA A 134 0.88 -4.90 -1.30
CA ALA A 134 2.32 -4.79 -1.03
C ALA A 134 3.06 -6.02 -1.57
N PHE A 135 2.53 -7.21 -1.28
CA PHE A 135 3.08 -8.45 -1.80
C PHE A 135 3.02 -8.54 -3.34
N VAL A 136 1.88 -8.22 -3.95
CA VAL A 136 1.73 -8.22 -5.42
C VAL A 136 2.71 -7.25 -6.08
N ARG A 137 2.97 -6.07 -5.49
CA ARG A 137 3.97 -5.11 -5.99
C ARG A 137 5.39 -5.66 -5.91
N GLU A 138 5.75 -6.34 -4.83
CA GLU A 138 7.06 -6.99 -4.68
C GLU A 138 7.27 -8.10 -5.72
N GLU A 139 6.22 -8.89 -6.02
CA GLU A 139 6.31 -10.00 -6.97
C GLU A 139 6.08 -9.60 -8.44
N LEU A 140 5.48 -8.44 -8.72
CA LEU A 140 5.22 -7.95 -10.08
C LEU A 140 6.50 -7.78 -10.92
N GLY A 141 7.64 -7.49 -10.27
CA GLY A 141 8.95 -7.42 -10.92
C GLY A 141 9.53 -8.79 -11.31
N ARG A 142 8.93 -9.90 -10.85
CA ARG A 142 9.40 -11.26 -11.14
C ARG A 142 8.51 -11.89 -12.21
N GLU A 143 8.98 -11.90 -13.47
CA GLU A 143 8.23 -12.47 -14.61
C GLU A 143 7.71 -13.90 -14.36
N ASN A 144 8.47 -14.69 -13.59
CA ASN A 144 8.14 -16.07 -13.27
C ASN A 144 6.85 -16.19 -12.45
N TRP A 145 6.55 -15.22 -11.59
CA TRP A 145 5.36 -15.26 -10.73
C TRP A 145 4.08 -15.04 -11.56
N LEU A 146 4.04 -13.98 -12.39
CA LEU A 146 2.89 -13.70 -13.26
C LEU A 146 2.57 -14.87 -14.19
N ARG A 147 3.61 -15.50 -14.77
CA ARG A 147 3.42 -16.66 -15.65
C ARG A 147 2.97 -17.91 -14.88
N ALA A 148 3.46 -18.12 -13.66
CA ALA A 148 3.02 -19.23 -12.81
C ALA A 148 1.54 -19.07 -12.42
N VAL A 149 1.14 -17.90 -11.93
CA VAL A 149 -0.26 -17.63 -11.53
C VAL A 149 -1.19 -17.66 -12.75
N ALA A 150 -0.75 -17.20 -13.93
CA ALA A 150 -1.50 -17.29 -15.17
C ALA A 150 -1.80 -18.76 -15.58
N ARG A 151 -0.81 -19.65 -15.47
CA ARG A 151 -0.96 -21.07 -15.80
C ARG A 151 -1.93 -21.79 -14.85
N GLU A 152 -1.79 -21.55 -13.55
CA GLU A 152 -2.67 -22.15 -12.53
C GLU A 152 -4.14 -21.71 -12.65
N SER A 153 -4.38 -20.51 -13.20
CA SER A 153 -5.72 -19.96 -13.40
C SER A 153 -6.27 -20.12 -14.83
N GLY A 154 -5.53 -20.77 -15.73
CA GLY A 154 -5.92 -20.93 -17.14
C GLY A 154 -6.05 -19.63 -17.93
N ARG A 155 -5.41 -18.55 -17.47
CA ARG A 155 -5.48 -17.21 -18.10
C ARG A 155 -4.26 -16.96 -18.98
N SER A 156 -4.44 -16.23 -20.08
CA SER A 156 -3.31 -15.71 -20.85
C SER A 156 -2.50 -14.68 -20.04
N TYR A 157 -1.25 -14.43 -20.44
CA TYR A 157 -0.41 -13.43 -19.78
C TYR A 157 -1.08 -12.04 -19.73
N LYS A 158 -1.66 -11.57 -20.84
CA LYS A 158 -2.35 -10.26 -20.89
C LYS A 158 -3.57 -10.22 -19.97
N GLN A 159 -4.35 -11.29 -19.89
CA GLN A 159 -5.50 -11.38 -18.97
C GLN A 159 -5.06 -11.39 -17.51
N MET A 160 -4.00 -12.14 -17.17
CA MET A 160 -3.45 -12.15 -15.81
C MET A 160 -2.86 -10.78 -15.45
N ARG A 161 -2.10 -10.17 -16.37
CA ARG A 161 -1.58 -8.81 -16.19
C ARG A 161 -2.71 -7.86 -15.88
N VAL A 162 -3.74 -7.79 -16.72
CA VAL A 162 -4.94 -6.97 -16.48
C VAL A 162 -5.54 -7.25 -15.09
N ALA A 163 -5.78 -8.50 -14.72
CA ALA A 163 -6.33 -8.82 -13.40
C ALA A 163 -5.46 -8.28 -12.24
N VAL A 164 -4.13 -8.32 -12.38
CA VAL A 164 -3.21 -7.73 -11.40
C VAL A 164 -3.29 -6.21 -11.39
N LEU A 165 -3.34 -5.55 -12.55
CA LEU A 165 -3.46 -4.08 -12.60
C LEU A 165 -4.76 -3.64 -11.94
N ASP A 166 -5.85 -4.33 -12.25
CA ASP A 166 -7.20 -4.06 -11.73
C ASP A 166 -7.24 -4.18 -10.22
N PHE A 167 -6.61 -5.23 -9.69
CA PHE A 167 -6.49 -5.42 -8.26
C PHE A 167 -5.64 -4.33 -7.59
N LEU A 168 -4.48 -3.99 -8.17
CA LEU A 168 -3.62 -2.92 -7.65
C LEU A 168 -4.30 -1.56 -7.64
N ASP A 169 -5.17 -1.31 -8.61
CA ASP A 169 -5.89 -0.05 -8.77
C ASP A 169 -7.16 0.02 -7.91
N ALA A 170 -7.62 -1.11 -7.34
CA ALA A 170 -8.85 -1.21 -6.53
C ALA A 170 -8.68 -0.70 -5.09
N ASP A 171 -9.53 0.20 -4.64
CA ASP A 171 -9.64 0.68 -3.26
C ASP A 171 -10.76 -0.07 -2.49
N VAL A 172 -10.96 0.31 -1.23
CA VAL A 172 -12.00 -0.25 -0.37
C VAL A 172 -13.42 -0.04 -0.91
N PHE A 173 -13.64 0.94 -1.80
CA PHE A 173 -14.94 1.28 -2.37
C PHE A 173 -15.25 0.57 -3.68
N ASN A 174 -14.25 0.00 -4.36
CA ASN A 174 -14.44 -0.67 -5.66
C ASN A 174 -13.81 -2.07 -5.73
N ILE A 175 -13.41 -2.64 -4.60
CA ILE A 175 -12.97 -4.04 -4.52
C ILE A 175 -14.12 -4.97 -4.94
N THR A 176 -13.84 -5.88 -5.88
CA THR A 176 -14.84 -6.78 -6.47
C THR A 176 -14.71 -8.21 -5.93
N PRO A 177 -15.73 -9.07 -6.07
CA PRO A 177 -15.62 -10.49 -5.77
C PRO A 177 -14.47 -11.17 -6.52
N ASP A 178 -14.25 -10.84 -7.79
CA ASP A 178 -13.16 -11.40 -8.60
C ASP A 178 -11.78 -11.02 -8.06
N ASN A 179 -11.61 -9.78 -7.60
CA ASN A 179 -10.39 -9.33 -6.93
C ASN A 179 -10.13 -10.14 -5.66
N CYS A 180 -11.18 -10.38 -4.89
CA CYS A 180 -11.11 -11.14 -3.65
C CYS A 180 -10.78 -12.63 -3.88
N VAL A 181 -11.44 -13.27 -4.85
CA VAL A 181 -11.17 -14.67 -5.21
C VAL A 181 -9.78 -14.84 -5.83
N GLY A 182 -9.37 -13.91 -6.69
CA GLY A 182 -8.09 -14.00 -7.39
C GLY A 182 -6.87 -13.72 -6.51
N PHE A 183 -7.00 -12.86 -5.49
CA PHE A 183 -5.86 -12.36 -4.72
C PHE A 183 -5.99 -12.55 -3.22
N LEU A 184 -7.09 -12.08 -2.60
CA LEU A 184 -7.22 -12.14 -1.14
C LEU A 184 -7.38 -13.59 -0.64
N ASP A 185 -8.27 -14.37 -1.24
CA ASP A 185 -8.53 -15.76 -0.83
C ASP A 185 -7.28 -16.66 -0.87
N PRO A 186 -6.48 -16.71 -1.96
CA PRO A 186 -5.29 -17.56 -1.99
C PRO A 186 -4.15 -17.06 -1.10
N MET A 187 -4.04 -15.75 -0.87
CA MET A 187 -2.91 -15.17 -0.12
C MET A 187 -3.15 -15.07 1.38
N ILE A 188 -4.38 -14.81 1.82
CA ILE A 188 -4.72 -14.70 3.23
C ILE A 188 -5.25 -16.03 3.72
N VAL A 189 -4.53 -16.66 4.65
CA VAL A 189 -4.98 -17.89 5.31
C VAL A 189 -6.04 -17.56 6.35
N SER A 190 -5.73 -16.58 7.21
CA SER A 190 -6.65 -16.11 8.25
C SER A 190 -6.28 -14.73 8.73
N TRP A 191 -7.19 -14.05 9.42
CA TRP A 191 -6.89 -12.83 10.15
C TRP A 191 -7.65 -12.78 11.49
N ASP A 192 -7.19 -11.94 12.40
CA ASP A 192 -7.78 -11.71 13.71
C ASP A 192 -7.71 -10.23 14.08
N ILE A 193 -8.70 -9.74 14.81
CA ILE A 193 -8.69 -8.38 15.38
C ILE A 193 -9.05 -8.43 16.86
N ASP A 194 -8.20 -7.87 17.71
CA ASP A 194 -8.57 -7.56 19.09
C ASP A 194 -9.43 -6.29 19.08
N LEU A 195 -10.70 -6.41 19.48
CA LEU A 195 -11.65 -5.31 19.48
C LEU A 195 -11.42 -4.31 20.62
N ALA A 196 -10.63 -4.66 21.63
CA ALA A 196 -10.27 -3.74 22.72
C ALA A 196 -9.07 -2.87 22.34
N SER A 197 -8.03 -3.47 21.73
CA SER A 197 -6.80 -2.77 21.35
C SER A 197 -6.74 -2.33 19.87
N PHE A 198 -7.70 -2.77 19.05
CA PHE A 198 -7.69 -2.68 17.59
C PHE A 198 -6.46 -3.32 16.93
N GLY A 199 -5.75 -4.19 17.65
CA GLY A 199 -4.64 -4.97 17.12
C GLY A 199 -5.11 -5.94 16.04
N LEU A 200 -4.55 -5.83 14.84
CA LEU A 200 -4.90 -6.67 13.68
C LEU A 200 -3.73 -7.60 13.34
N GLU A 201 -3.99 -8.90 13.30
CA GLU A 201 -3.06 -9.92 12.85
C GLU A 201 -3.56 -10.53 11.53
N ILE A 202 -2.71 -10.56 10.51
CA ILE A 202 -2.99 -11.15 9.20
C ILE A 202 -1.97 -12.25 8.94
N VAL A 203 -2.46 -13.47 8.71
CA VAL A 203 -1.65 -14.64 8.40
C VAL A 203 -1.69 -14.88 6.89
N LEU A 204 -0.51 -14.77 6.27
CA LEU A 204 -0.30 -14.98 4.84
C LEU A 204 0.05 -16.44 4.55
N ASN A 205 -0.28 -16.87 3.34
CA ASN A 205 0.02 -18.20 2.84
C ASN A 205 1.54 -18.35 2.64
N ARG A 206 2.16 -19.25 3.42
CA ARG A 206 3.62 -19.48 3.42
C ARG A 206 4.18 -19.95 2.09
N ARG A 207 3.35 -20.55 1.23
CA ARG A 207 3.76 -20.96 -0.12
C ARG A 207 3.97 -19.78 -1.05
N ILE A 208 3.40 -18.63 -0.69
CA ILE A 208 3.36 -17.42 -1.49
C ILE A 208 4.24 -16.33 -0.87
N ALA A 209 4.15 -16.11 0.46
CA ALA A 209 4.90 -15.08 1.17
C ALA A 209 5.99 -15.64 2.10
N SER A 210 7.19 -15.08 2.03
CA SER A 210 8.32 -15.42 2.92
C SER A 210 8.07 -15.00 4.38
N ALA A 211 7.35 -13.88 4.56
CA ALA A 211 6.88 -13.42 5.87
C ALA A 211 5.42 -13.85 6.06
N ASN A 212 5.19 -14.69 7.06
CA ASN A 212 3.92 -15.41 7.20
C ASN A 212 2.85 -14.64 7.98
N VAL A 213 3.24 -13.62 8.73
CA VAL A 213 2.36 -12.88 9.64
C VAL A 213 2.68 -11.39 9.60
N LYS A 214 1.64 -10.56 9.48
CA LYS A 214 1.71 -9.10 9.62
C LYS A 214 0.86 -8.69 10.82
N ARG A 215 1.42 -7.89 11.72
CA ARG A 215 0.71 -7.33 12.88
C ARG A 215 0.66 -5.81 12.77
N PHE A 216 -0.52 -5.25 13.06
CA PHE A 216 -0.78 -3.83 13.11
C PHE A 216 -1.35 -3.51 14.48
N GLU A 217 -0.73 -2.56 15.17
CA GLU A 217 -1.10 -2.19 16.53
C GLU A 217 -1.18 -0.67 16.66
N PHE A 218 -2.12 -0.20 17.46
CA PHE A 218 -2.22 1.20 17.84
C PHE A 218 -1.48 1.38 19.15
N VAL A 219 -0.32 2.03 19.07
CA VAL A 219 0.50 2.33 20.25
C VAL A 219 0.44 3.82 20.55
N GLU A 220 0.09 4.17 21.77
CA GLU A 220 0.25 5.53 22.25
C GLU A 220 1.74 5.85 22.30
N LYS A 221 2.18 6.75 21.42
CA LYS A 221 3.50 7.34 21.50
C LYS A 221 3.34 8.68 22.19
N GLN A 222 3.96 8.83 23.36
CA GLN A 222 4.16 10.15 23.95
C GLN A 222 4.80 11.03 22.87
N ALA A 223 4.22 12.21 22.61
CA ALA A 223 4.78 13.16 21.67
C ALA A 223 6.26 13.31 22.02
N ALA A 224 7.14 12.91 21.10
CA ALA A 224 8.56 13.15 21.27
C ALA A 224 8.70 14.62 21.62
N SER A 225 9.39 14.92 22.72
CA SER A 225 9.77 16.29 23.02
C SER A 225 10.52 16.81 21.80
N VAL A 226 9.85 17.59 20.95
CA VAL A 226 10.46 18.28 19.81
C VAL A 226 11.50 19.31 20.30
N LYS A 227 11.58 19.55 21.61
CA LYS A 227 12.73 20.21 22.23
C LYS A 227 13.86 19.20 22.34
N GLU A 228 14.85 19.38 21.45
CA GLU A 228 16.19 18.80 21.60
C GLU A 228 16.64 18.92 23.06
N GLU A 229 17.02 17.79 23.67
CA GLU A 229 17.41 17.77 25.07
C GLU A 229 18.60 18.73 25.29
N PRO A 230 18.57 19.62 26.30
CA PRO A 230 19.64 20.58 26.54
C PRO A 230 21.03 19.92 26.69
N GLY A 231 21.07 18.69 27.22
CA GLY A 231 22.30 17.89 27.33
C GLY A 231 22.85 17.46 25.97
N LEU A 232 21.98 17.09 25.03
CA LEU A 232 22.37 16.73 23.66
C LEU A 232 22.92 17.95 22.93
N ARG A 233 22.24 19.09 23.05
CA ARG A 233 22.72 20.35 22.46
C ARG A 233 24.09 20.75 23.02
N LYS A 234 24.32 20.59 24.33
CA LYS A 234 25.63 20.83 24.96
C LYS A 234 26.70 19.87 24.43
N PHE A 235 26.38 18.59 24.27
CA PHE A 235 27.28 17.60 23.67
C PHE A 235 27.68 17.97 22.24
N LEU A 236 26.70 18.27 21.37
CA LEU A 236 26.96 18.62 19.97
C LEU A 236 27.81 19.89 19.82
N ASN A 237 27.65 20.85 20.72
CA ASN A 237 28.44 22.09 20.73
C ASN A 237 29.85 21.92 21.31
N ASP A 238 30.12 20.86 22.06
CA ASP A 238 31.42 20.60 22.69
C ASP A 238 32.27 19.68 21.82
N ARG A 239 33.18 20.25 21.03
CA ARG A 239 34.06 19.50 20.13
C ARG A 239 34.98 18.51 20.84
N SER A 240 35.26 18.70 22.13
CA SER A 240 36.07 17.75 22.89
C SER A 240 35.31 16.44 23.19
N LEU A 241 33.98 16.49 23.20
CA LEU A 241 33.10 15.35 23.43
C LEU A 241 32.49 14.81 22.14
N SER A 242 32.01 15.68 21.24
CA SER A 242 31.35 15.26 20.00
C SER A 242 32.31 14.77 18.92
N GLY A 243 33.57 15.22 18.95
CA GLY A 243 34.61 14.76 18.03
C GLY A 243 34.17 14.78 16.57
N ASP A 244 34.14 13.59 15.95
CA ASP A 244 33.80 13.33 14.55
C ASP A 244 32.40 12.68 14.39
N VAL A 245 31.46 12.99 15.30
CA VAL A 245 30.12 12.39 15.28
C VAL A 245 29.44 12.51 13.91
N THR A 246 28.95 11.38 13.40
CA THR A 246 28.27 11.29 12.10
C THR A 246 26.79 11.63 12.22
N ARG A 247 26.13 11.87 11.08
CA ARG A 247 24.67 12.16 11.08
C ARG A 247 23.84 10.99 11.64
N GLU A 248 24.21 9.76 11.34
CA GLU A 248 23.53 8.56 11.83
C GLU A 248 23.66 8.43 13.35
N GLU A 249 24.84 8.73 13.89
CA GLU A 249 25.08 8.74 15.34
C GLU A 249 24.30 9.86 16.03
N VAL A 250 24.18 11.04 15.41
CA VAL A 250 23.32 12.12 15.94
C VAL A 250 21.85 11.70 15.95
N GLU A 251 21.37 11.03 14.90
CA GLU A 251 20.00 10.51 14.84
C GLU A 251 19.76 9.44 15.91
N PHE A 252 20.71 8.54 16.14
CA PHE A 252 20.66 7.57 17.24
C PHE A 252 20.53 8.27 18.61
N LEU A 253 21.40 9.26 18.90
CA LEU A 253 21.38 9.97 20.19
C LEU A 253 20.08 10.77 20.40
N ARG A 254 19.43 11.24 19.32
CA ARG A 254 18.12 11.90 19.37
C ARG A 254 16.97 10.95 19.73
N CYS A 255 17.13 9.66 19.48
CA CYS A 255 16.14 8.65 19.84
C CYS A 255 16.18 8.25 21.33
N LEU A 256 17.20 8.67 22.08
CA LEU A 256 17.31 8.39 23.51
C LEU A 256 16.23 9.14 24.30
N TYR A 257 15.44 8.39 25.07
CA TYR A 257 14.29 8.90 25.80
C TYR A 257 14.47 8.81 27.32
N PHE A 258 14.24 9.92 28.03
CA PHE A 258 14.48 10.02 29.47
C PHE A 258 13.17 10.26 30.22
N LYS A 259 12.78 9.31 31.09
CA LYS A 259 11.60 9.42 31.96
C LYS A 259 11.98 9.94 33.35
N ASN A 260 10.99 10.40 34.12
CA ASN A 260 11.09 10.73 35.55
C ASN A 260 11.92 11.97 35.92
N GLY A 261 11.96 12.99 35.05
CA GLY A 261 12.59 14.29 35.34
C GLY A 261 14.13 14.27 35.40
N ARG A 262 14.77 13.11 35.17
CA ARG A 262 16.22 13.02 35.00
C ARG A 262 16.59 13.63 33.66
N ARG A 263 17.44 14.66 33.69
CA ARG A 263 17.96 15.31 32.48
C ARG A 263 19.37 14.80 32.18
N PRO A 264 19.62 14.22 31.00
CA PRO A 264 20.95 13.77 30.62
C PRO A 264 21.93 14.95 30.49
N THR A 265 23.18 14.71 30.85
CA THR A 265 24.28 15.67 30.65
C THR A 265 24.99 15.40 29.32
N ALA A 266 25.85 16.32 28.88
CA ALA A 266 26.68 16.09 27.68
C ALA A 266 27.55 14.82 27.81
N LEU A 267 28.04 14.52 29.02
CA LEU A 267 28.84 13.33 29.31
C LEU A 267 28.03 12.03 29.16
N TYR A 268 26.73 12.06 29.43
CA TYR A 268 25.86 10.92 29.18
C TYR A 268 25.86 10.56 27.68
N TYR A 269 25.63 11.56 26.81
CA TYR A 269 25.63 11.36 25.36
C TYR A 269 26.99 10.91 24.83
N TYR A 270 28.09 11.42 25.38
CA TYR A 270 29.43 10.93 25.06
C TYR A 270 29.56 9.44 25.35
N ARG A 271 29.12 8.97 26.53
CA ARG A 271 29.19 7.55 26.91
C ARG A 271 28.30 6.66 26.04
N GLU A 272 27.09 7.11 25.73
CA GLU A 272 26.19 6.38 24.83
C GLU A 272 26.76 6.27 23.41
N LEU A 273 27.43 7.32 22.93
CA LEU A 273 28.13 7.27 21.64
C LEU A 273 29.28 6.25 21.66
N GLN A 274 30.07 6.21 22.73
CA GLN A 274 31.13 5.19 22.88
C GLN A 274 30.54 3.77 22.88
N ASN A 275 29.43 3.56 23.61
CA ASN A 275 28.74 2.27 23.61
C ASN A 275 28.24 1.89 22.21
N PHE A 276 27.72 2.86 21.46
CA PHE A 276 27.24 2.63 20.09
C PHE A 276 28.36 2.34 19.09
N ARG A 277 29.56 2.91 19.30
CA ARG A 277 30.74 2.65 18.47
C ARG A 277 31.45 1.35 18.79
N ASP A 278 31.30 0.84 20.01
CA ASP A 278 32.00 -0.36 20.47
C ASP A 278 31.51 -1.61 19.74
N PRO A 279 32.36 -2.27 18.91
CA PRO A 279 31.97 -3.47 18.19
C PRO A 279 31.60 -4.64 19.10
N LEU A 280 32.07 -4.67 20.35
CA LEU A 280 31.76 -5.74 21.31
C LEU A 280 30.27 -5.76 21.71
N HIS A 281 29.56 -4.64 21.54
CA HIS A 281 28.12 -4.56 21.81
C HIS A 281 27.25 -5.09 20.66
N PHE A 282 27.83 -5.45 19.52
CA PHE A 282 27.08 -5.87 18.34
C PHE A 282 27.61 -7.18 17.77
N ARG A 283 26.70 -8.13 17.49
CA ARG A 283 27.03 -9.34 16.72
C ARG A 283 26.86 -9.04 15.24
N LYS A 284 27.89 -9.36 14.45
CA LYS A 284 27.83 -9.35 12.98
C LYS A 284 27.28 -10.67 12.46
#